data_AF-A0A8X6HPC8-F1
#
_entry.id   AF-A0A8X6HPC8-F1
#
_cell.length_a   1.000
_cell.length_b   1.000
_cell.length_c   1.000
_cell.angle_alpha   90.00
_cell.angle_beta   90.00
_cell.angle_gamma   90.00
#
_symmetry.space_group_name_H-M   'P 1'
#
loop_
_entity.id
_entity.type
_entity.pdbx_description
1 polymer ?
#
loop_
_entity_poly.entity_id
_entity_poly.type
_entity_poly.pdbx_seq_one_letter_code
_entity_poly.pdbx_strand_id
1 'polypeptide(L)'
;MNREEKRKLQQLIDGYGVTSSTLHSNNIKLTMKRNVVDVAKEFPNYFSRLFPISGGRNLPNVQLLGVSHSGVRLVRRERDAICDYLRVLDTISFEDIAEVSVPRSSTIQILLRNGGWMTLYSHKAEKIRNMVERYCVEAAQGGHEYVRAVADYVTRESTLLSFRENDIIRVVKNRNLHLDKAVYKQSQQQGYSQCLRRREA
;
A
#
# COMPACT_ATOMS: atom_id res chain seq x y z
N MET A 1 12.76 -8.54 7.50
CA MET A 1 11.72 -9.48 7.93
C MET A 1 11.95 -9.77 9.40
N ASN A 2 10.94 -9.65 10.24
CA ASN A 2 11.05 -9.95 11.67
C ASN A 2 10.82 -11.46 11.93
N ARG A 3 10.99 -11.89 13.18
CA ARG A 3 10.86 -13.30 13.58
C ARG A 3 9.44 -13.85 13.35
N GLU A 4 8.41 -13.04 13.58
CA GLU A 4 7.01 -13.44 13.42
C GLU A 4 6.63 -13.64 11.96
N GLU A 5 7.01 -12.71 11.08
CA GLU A 5 6.85 -12.78 9.63
C GLU A 5 7.53 -14.04 9.08
N LYS A 6 8.77 -14.31 9.54
CA LYS A 6 9.50 -15.53 9.18
C LYS A 6 8.74 -16.78 9.60
N ARG A 7 8.24 -16.83 10.83
CA ARG A 7 7.48 -17.98 11.34
C ARG A 7 6.19 -18.20 10.56
N LYS A 8 5.47 -17.12 10.23
CA LYS A 8 4.23 -17.19 9.45
C LYS A 8 4.47 -17.77 8.06
N LEU A 9 5.53 -17.31 7.38
CA LEU A 9 5.89 -17.84 6.07
C LEU A 9 6.35 -19.31 6.16
N GLN A 10 7.12 -19.66 7.19
CA GLN A 10 7.57 -21.04 7.40
C GLN A 10 6.38 -21.98 7.61
N GLN A 11 5.44 -21.63 8.48
CA GLN A 11 4.24 -22.42 8.71
C GLN A 11 3.41 -22.62 7.44
N LEU A 12 3.34 -21.59 6.58
CA LEU A 12 2.64 -21.70 5.31
C LEU A 12 3.32 -22.69 4.35
N ILE A 13 4.64 -22.63 4.26
CA ILE A 13 5.45 -23.52 3.43
C ILE A 13 5.39 -24.96 3.95
N ASP A 14 5.50 -25.15 5.27
CA ASP A 14 5.39 -26.45 5.93
C ASP A 14 4.00 -27.06 5.75
N GLY A 15 2.94 -26.23 5.83
CA GLY A 15 1.56 -26.64 5.54
C GLY A 15 1.33 -27.10 4.10
N TYR A 16 2.20 -26.69 3.18
CA TYR A 16 2.22 -27.16 1.80
C TYR A 16 3.10 -28.40 1.58
N GLY A 17 3.77 -28.90 2.62
CA GLY A 17 4.69 -30.03 2.52
C GLY A 17 5.90 -29.73 1.63
N VAL A 18 6.25 -28.45 1.46
CA VAL A 18 7.34 -28.03 0.58
C VAL A 18 8.65 -28.10 1.35
N THR A 19 9.41 -29.15 1.10
CA THR A 19 10.77 -29.33 1.63
C THR A 19 11.80 -28.99 0.55
N SER A 20 13.07 -28.78 0.95
CA SER A 20 14.18 -28.51 0.02
C SER A 20 14.31 -29.55 -1.12
N SER A 21 13.87 -30.78 -0.89
CA SER A 21 13.86 -31.87 -1.87
C SER A 21 12.68 -31.82 -2.85
N THR A 22 11.57 -31.16 -2.49
CA THR A 22 10.32 -31.14 -3.26
C THR A 22 10.13 -29.82 -4.03
N LEU A 23 11.08 -28.88 -3.91
CA LEU A 23 11.02 -27.53 -4.48
C LEU A 23 10.82 -27.48 -6.00
N HIS A 24 11.30 -28.50 -6.71
CA HIS A 24 11.17 -28.64 -8.17
C HIS A 24 10.13 -29.68 -8.58
N SER A 25 9.43 -30.30 -7.64
CA SER A 25 8.43 -31.31 -7.96
C SER A 25 7.20 -30.67 -8.61
N ASN A 26 6.65 -31.34 -9.62
CA ASN A 26 5.38 -30.95 -10.27
C ASN A 26 4.18 -30.89 -9.30
N ASN A 27 4.35 -31.40 -8.07
CA ASN A 27 3.35 -31.33 -6.99
C ASN A 27 3.11 -29.91 -6.47
N ILE A 28 4.02 -28.94 -6.69
CA ILE A 28 3.81 -27.55 -6.26
C ILE A 28 2.93 -26.82 -7.26
N LYS A 29 1.63 -26.76 -6.97
CA LYS A 29 0.64 -26.08 -7.79
C LYS A 29 0.90 -24.57 -7.86
N LEU A 30 0.57 -23.95 -8.99
CA LEU A 30 0.69 -22.50 -9.18
C LEU A 30 -0.06 -21.70 -8.11
N THR A 31 -1.23 -22.19 -7.67
CA THR A 31 -2.03 -21.57 -6.61
C THR A 31 -1.27 -21.48 -5.28
N MET A 32 -0.46 -22.48 -4.93
CA MET A 32 0.36 -22.47 -3.71
C MET A 32 1.45 -21.41 -3.80
N LYS A 33 2.13 -21.32 -4.96
CA LYS A 33 3.15 -20.29 -5.21
C LYS A 33 2.54 -18.88 -5.14
N ARG A 34 1.36 -18.69 -5.74
CA ARG A 34 0.61 -17.42 -5.66
C ARG A 34 0.28 -17.06 -4.21
N ASN A 35 -0.25 -18.00 -3.44
CA ASN A 35 -0.60 -17.71 -2.04
C ASN A 35 0.64 -17.34 -1.20
N VAL A 36 1.76 -18.03 -1.38
CA VAL A 36 3.02 -17.65 -0.70
C VAL A 36 3.44 -16.22 -1.06
N VAL A 37 3.37 -15.87 -2.34
CA VAL A 37 3.68 -14.50 -2.81
C VAL A 37 2.70 -13.49 -2.22
N ASP A 38 1.41 -13.80 -2.16
CA ASP A 38 0.40 -12.89 -1.63
C ASP A 38 0.58 -12.68 -0.12
N VAL A 39 0.90 -13.73 0.65
CA VAL A 39 1.27 -13.59 2.07
C VAL A 39 2.56 -12.77 2.23
N ALA A 40 3.56 -12.98 1.37
CA ALA A 40 4.80 -12.20 1.41
C ALA A 40 4.59 -10.73 1.03
N LYS A 41 3.61 -10.40 0.18
CA LYS A 41 3.25 -9.01 -0.17
C LYS A 41 2.75 -8.21 1.02
N GLU A 42 2.09 -8.85 1.98
CA GLU A 42 1.59 -8.20 3.21
C GLU A 42 2.74 -7.77 4.13
N PHE A 43 3.94 -8.33 3.98
CA PHE A 43 5.08 -7.96 4.80
C PHE A 43 5.66 -6.60 4.36
N PRO A 44 5.70 -5.59 5.25
CA PRO A 44 6.07 -4.21 4.91
C PRO A 44 7.39 -4.07 4.15
N ASN A 45 8.40 -4.86 4.49
CA ASN A 45 9.75 -4.71 3.95
C ASN A 45 10.15 -5.80 2.93
N TYR A 46 9.28 -6.77 2.62
CA TYR A 46 9.68 -7.93 1.81
C TYR A 46 9.90 -7.57 0.34
N PHE A 47 8.92 -6.88 -0.27
CA PHE A 47 9.05 -6.33 -1.63
C PHE A 47 9.37 -4.82 -1.61
N SER A 48 10.18 -4.40 -0.64
CA SER A 48 10.64 -3.01 -0.53
C SER A 48 12.04 -2.86 -1.08
N ARG A 49 12.26 -1.84 -1.91
CA ARG A 49 13.62 -1.37 -2.22
C ARG A 49 14.08 -0.46 -1.08
N LEU A 50 15.16 -0.86 -0.41
CA LEU A 50 15.72 -0.14 0.72
C LEU A 50 16.83 0.81 0.28
N PHE A 51 16.80 2.03 0.79
CA PHE A 51 17.82 3.05 0.57
C PHE A 51 18.39 3.52 1.90
N PRO A 52 19.72 3.62 2.05
CA PRO A 52 20.32 4.28 3.20
C PRO A 52 20.04 5.78 3.15
N ILE A 53 19.48 6.29 4.24
CA ILE A 53 19.13 7.69 4.40
C ILE A 53 19.49 8.19 5.80
N SER A 54 19.58 9.50 5.97
CA SER A 54 19.56 10.17 7.27
C SER A 54 18.30 11.03 7.37
N GLY A 55 17.60 10.94 8.49
CA GLY A 55 16.45 11.79 8.80
C GLY A 55 16.82 13.15 9.42
N GLY A 56 18.12 13.47 9.51
CA GLY A 56 18.61 14.70 10.15
C GLY A 56 18.17 14.82 11.62
N ARG A 57 17.98 16.06 12.09
CA ARG A 57 17.59 16.35 13.48
C ARG A 57 16.13 15.97 13.80
N ASN A 58 15.25 16.02 12.81
CA ASN A 58 13.82 15.76 13.02
C ASN A 58 13.51 14.27 13.15
N LEU A 59 14.33 13.41 12.53
CA LEU A 59 14.12 11.96 12.46
C LEU A 59 15.43 11.19 12.76
N PRO A 60 16.00 11.33 13.96
CA PRO A 60 17.33 10.79 14.28
C PRO A 60 17.40 9.25 14.28
N ASN A 61 16.25 8.59 14.48
CA ASN A 61 16.16 7.13 14.53
C ASN A 61 16.05 6.47 13.15
N VAL A 62 15.84 7.26 12.09
CA VAL A 62 15.64 6.76 10.73
C VAL A 62 16.99 6.53 10.06
N GLN A 63 17.20 5.32 9.56
CA GLN A 63 18.44 4.89 8.91
C GLN A 63 18.22 4.44 7.45
N LEU A 64 17.01 3.97 7.16
CA LEU A 64 16.64 3.39 5.88
C LEU A 64 15.27 3.93 5.42
N LEU A 65 15.12 4.07 4.12
CA LEU A 65 13.85 4.35 3.46
C LEU A 65 13.47 3.11 2.64
N GLY A 66 12.33 2.50 2.94
CA GLY A 66 11.74 1.44 2.15
C GLY A 66 10.71 2.00 1.18
N VAL A 67 10.89 1.79 -0.12
CA VAL A 67 9.88 2.13 -1.13
C VAL A 67 9.31 0.82 -1.69
N SER A 68 7.99 0.67 -1.64
CA SER A 68 7.27 -0.55 -2.01
C SER A 68 6.02 -0.23 -2.81
N HIS A 69 5.34 -1.27 -3.32
CA HIS A 69 4.05 -1.14 -4.00
C HIS A 69 2.93 -0.54 -3.14
N SER A 70 3.05 -0.59 -1.82
CA SER A 70 2.01 -0.13 -0.88
C SER A 70 2.33 1.19 -0.18
N GLY A 71 3.52 1.75 -0.39
CA GLY A 71 3.90 3.04 0.19
C GLY A 71 5.38 3.15 0.51
N VAL A 72 5.71 4.25 1.16
CA VAL A 72 7.05 4.65 1.62
C VAL A 72 7.15 4.42 3.13
N ARG A 73 8.24 3.81 3.59
CA ARG A 73 8.43 3.45 5.00
C ARG A 73 9.73 3.99 5.54
N LEU A 74 9.66 4.63 6.70
CA LEU A 74 10.84 4.99 7.48
C LEU A 74 11.25 3.80 8.33
N VAL A 75 12.51 3.39 8.23
CA VAL A 75 12.98 2.14 8.79
C VAL A 75 14.24 2.36 9.63
N ARG A 76 14.28 1.64 10.76
CA ARG A 76 15.45 1.48 11.62
C ARG A 76 15.93 0.04 11.57
N ARG A 77 17.24 -0.18 11.55
CA ARG A 77 17.81 -1.50 11.76
C ARG A 77 17.93 -1.75 13.26
N GLU A 78 17.28 -2.79 13.73
CA GLU A 78 17.45 -3.30 15.09
C GLU A 78 18.47 -4.44 15.05
N ARG A 79 19.34 -4.46 16.05
CA ARG A 79 20.24 -5.58 16.28
C ARG A 79 19.65 -6.44 17.37
N ASP A 80 19.44 -7.72 17.07
CA ASP A 80 19.00 -8.72 18.03
C ASP A 80 20.11 -9.78 18.13
N ALA A 81 20.21 -10.45 19.28
CA ALA A 81 21.22 -11.47 19.54
C ALA A 81 21.15 -12.63 18.53
N ILE A 82 19.97 -12.88 17.96
CA ILE A 82 19.72 -14.00 17.04
C ILE A 82 19.71 -13.55 15.58
N CYS A 83 19.09 -12.41 15.26
CA CYS A 83 19.00 -11.92 13.90
C CYS A 83 18.59 -10.44 13.85
N ASP A 84 19.41 -9.62 13.19
CA ASP A 84 19.04 -8.24 12.87
C ASP A 84 17.73 -8.20 12.07
N TYR A 85 16.87 -7.24 12.42
CA TYR A 85 15.62 -7.02 11.70
C TYR A 85 15.39 -5.54 11.41
N LEU A 86 14.45 -5.29 10.50
CA LEU A 86 14.09 -3.96 10.05
C LEU A 86 12.77 -3.57 10.70
N ARG A 87 12.84 -2.63 11.63
CA ARG A 87 11.66 -2.05 12.29
C ARG A 87 11.15 -0.89 11.48
N VAL A 88 9.87 -0.92 11.13
CA VAL A 88 9.16 0.20 10.53
C VAL A 88 8.87 1.21 11.64
N LEU A 89 9.34 2.44 11.47
CA LEU A 89 9.08 3.56 12.37
C LEU A 89 7.83 4.32 11.93
N ASP A 90 7.64 4.47 10.62
CA ASP A 90 6.52 5.18 10.03
C ASP A 90 6.20 4.65 8.63
N THR A 91 4.95 4.80 8.19
CA THR A 91 4.47 4.40 6.86
C THR A 91 3.63 5.52 6.27
N ILE A 92 4.02 5.96 5.08
CA ILE A 92 3.40 7.03 4.32
C ILE A 92 2.80 6.40 3.06
N SER A 93 1.49 6.55 2.88
CA SER A 93 0.83 6.10 1.67
C SER A 93 1.15 7.04 0.50
N PHE A 94 1.08 6.55 -0.73
CA PHE A 94 1.26 7.41 -1.90
C PHE A 94 0.13 8.44 -2.06
N GLU A 95 -1.05 8.17 -1.48
CA GLU A 95 -2.16 9.12 -1.45
C GLU A 95 -1.87 10.29 -0.52
N ASP A 96 -1.09 10.10 0.56
CA ASP A 96 -0.75 11.18 1.49
C ASP A 96 0.38 12.08 0.98
N ILE A 97 1.07 11.69 -0.10
CA ILE A 97 2.16 12.46 -0.70
C ILE A 97 1.55 13.45 -1.70
N ALA A 98 1.80 14.74 -1.47
CA ALA A 98 1.44 15.81 -2.39
C ALA A 98 2.54 16.03 -3.44
N GLU A 99 3.79 16.09 -3.00
CA GLU A 99 4.94 16.38 -3.87
C GLU A 99 6.23 15.74 -3.32
N VAL A 100 7.16 15.40 -4.21
CA VAL A 100 8.52 14.99 -3.87
C VAL A 100 9.51 15.81 -4.68
N SER A 101 10.44 16.49 -4.01
CA SER A 101 11.45 17.33 -4.65
C SER A 101 12.86 17.00 -4.15
N VAL A 102 13.86 17.29 -4.97
CA VAL A 102 15.28 17.12 -4.65
C VAL A 102 15.98 18.47 -4.82
N PRO A 103 15.88 19.37 -3.82
CA PRO A 103 16.42 20.73 -3.93
C PRO A 103 17.96 20.76 -3.98
N ARG A 104 18.62 19.70 -3.49
CA ARG A 104 20.07 19.50 -3.54
C ARG A 104 20.36 18.05 -3.89
N SER A 105 21.53 17.78 -4.47
CA SER A 105 21.94 16.46 -4.96
C SER A 105 21.75 15.29 -3.97
N SER A 106 21.75 15.57 -2.66
CA SER A 106 21.58 14.57 -1.61
C SER A 106 20.40 14.82 -0.67
N THR A 107 19.52 15.78 -0.97
CA THR A 107 18.39 16.15 -0.10
C THR A 107 17.09 15.83 -0.79
N ILE A 108 16.20 15.11 -0.13
CA ILE A 108 14.86 14.77 -0.59
C ILE A 108 13.88 15.49 0.33
N GLN A 109 12.93 16.21 -0.25
CA GLN A 109 11.82 16.82 0.48
C GLN A 109 10.52 16.20 0.01
N ILE A 110 9.71 15.76 0.95
CA ILE A 110 8.38 15.20 0.71
C ILE A 110 7.38 16.14 1.37
N LEU A 111 6.51 16.71 0.56
CA LEU A 111 5.35 17.45 1.04
C LEU A 111 4.20 16.46 1.20
N LEU A 112 3.66 16.39 2.41
CA LEU A 112 2.47 15.61 2.72
C LEU A 112 1.22 16.48 2.50
N ARG A 113 0.10 15.84 2.14
CA ARG A 113 -1.19 16.53 1.91
C ARG A 113 -1.76 17.19 3.16
N ASN A 114 -1.33 16.75 4.35
CA ASN A 114 -1.66 17.41 5.61
C ASN A 114 -0.86 18.71 5.85
N GLY A 115 -0.03 19.13 4.88
CA GLY A 115 0.82 20.33 4.95
C GLY A 115 2.18 20.11 5.62
N GLY A 116 2.46 18.90 6.12
CA GLY A 116 3.74 18.57 6.74
C GLY A 116 4.87 18.38 5.72
N TRP A 117 6.06 18.88 6.05
CA TRP A 117 7.28 18.64 5.27
C TRP A 117 8.17 17.61 5.95
N MET A 118 8.65 16.65 5.18
CA MET A 118 9.66 15.70 5.61
C MET A 118 10.93 15.87 4.76
N THR A 119 12.06 16.14 5.41
CA THR A 119 13.36 16.26 4.74
C THR A 119 14.25 15.07 5.10
N LEU A 120 14.75 14.38 4.08
CA LEU A 120 15.61 13.20 4.19
C LEU A 120 16.89 13.44 3.39
N TYR A 121 17.98 12.79 3.80
CA TYR A 121 19.28 12.94 3.15
C TYR A 121 19.80 11.60 2.62
N SER A 122 20.17 11.54 1.34
CA SER A 122 20.72 10.35 0.71
C SER A 122 21.52 10.69 -0.54
N HIS A 123 22.62 9.98 -0.79
CA HIS A 123 23.35 10.05 -2.06
C HIS A 123 22.52 9.54 -3.27
N LYS A 124 21.40 8.86 -3.03
CA LYS A 124 20.47 8.34 -4.05
C LYS A 124 19.18 9.17 -4.14
N ALA A 125 19.23 10.45 -3.76
CA ALA A 125 18.05 11.32 -3.70
C ALA A 125 17.21 11.30 -4.98
N GLU A 126 17.85 11.51 -6.14
CA GLU A 126 17.14 11.53 -7.43
C GLU A 126 16.53 10.18 -7.80
N LYS A 127 17.18 9.07 -7.44
CA LYS A 127 16.66 7.72 -7.67
C LYS A 127 15.45 7.42 -6.79
N ILE A 128 15.46 7.91 -5.55
CA ILE A 128 14.34 7.78 -4.62
C ILE A 128 13.17 8.60 -5.14
N ARG A 129 13.39 9.87 -5.49
CA ARG A 129 12.38 10.75 -6.08
C ARG A 129 11.69 10.11 -7.28
N ASN A 130 12.46 9.71 -8.29
CA ASN A 130 11.93 9.08 -9.50
C ASN A 130 11.16 7.78 -9.23
N MET A 131 11.47 7.05 -8.15
CA MET A 131 10.73 5.84 -7.78
C MET A 131 9.42 6.19 -7.08
N VAL A 132 9.45 7.13 -6.12
CA VAL A 132 8.25 7.55 -5.39
C VAL A 132 7.28 8.28 -6.31
N GLU A 133 7.75 9.20 -7.17
CA GLU A 133 6.90 9.92 -8.12
C GLU A 133 6.16 8.98 -9.06
N ARG A 134 6.83 7.95 -9.59
CA ARG A 134 6.17 6.94 -10.44
C ARG A 134 5.07 6.21 -9.70
N TYR A 135 5.32 5.80 -8.46
CA TYR A 135 4.28 5.17 -7.64
C TYR A 135 3.14 6.14 -7.27
N CYS A 136 3.42 7.41 -7.03
CA CYS A 136 2.37 8.41 -6.80
C CYS A 136 1.48 8.60 -8.03
N VAL A 137 2.09 8.66 -9.22
CA VAL A 137 1.36 8.74 -10.49
C VAL A 137 0.53 7.48 -10.72
N GLU A 138 1.11 6.29 -10.52
CA GLU A 138 0.38 5.02 -10.63
C GLU A 138 -0.74 4.90 -9.59
N ALA A 139 -0.53 5.37 -8.35
CA ALA A 139 -1.56 5.38 -7.31
C ALA A 139 -2.71 6.33 -7.65
N ALA A 140 -2.40 7.51 -8.21
CA ALA A 140 -3.40 8.47 -8.68
C ALA A 140 -4.18 7.95 -9.91
N GLN A 141 -3.51 7.23 -10.82
CA GLN A 141 -4.14 6.62 -12.00
C GLN A 141 -4.91 5.33 -11.66
N GLY A 142 -4.45 4.57 -10.68
CA GLY A 142 -4.90 3.21 -10.38
C GLY A 142 -6.03 3.08 -9.35
N GLY A 143 -6.56 4.19 -8.82
CA GLY A 143 -7.39 4.15 -7.61
C GLY A 143 -8.90 4.35 -7.82
N HIS A 144 -9.35 4.84 -8.97
CA HIS A 144 -10.73 5.28 -9.14
C HIS A 144 -11.37 4.65 -10.38
N GLU A 145 -12.12 3.58 -10.13
CA GLU A 145 -13.02 2.99 -11.12
C GLU A 145 -14.29 3.83 -11.10
N TYR A 146 -14.57 4.57 -12.18
CA TYR A 146 -15.81 5.34 -12.31
C TYR A 146 -16.80 4.60 -13.19
N VAL A 147 -18.07 4.62 -12.80
CA VAL A 147 -19.17 4.06 -13.58
C VAL A 147 -20.24 5.12 -13.76
N ARG A 148 -20.94 5.09 -14.89
CA ARG A 148 -22.04 6.00 -15.19
C ARG A 148 -23.37 5.29 -15.02
N ALA A 149 -24.30 5.90 -14.29
CA ALA A 149 -25.64 5.38 -14.14
C ALA A 149 -26.38 5.41 -15.49
N VAL A 150 -26.98 4.28 -15.85
CA VAL A 150 -27.77 4.11 -17.09
C VAL A 150 -29.27 4.33 -16.86
N ALA A 151 -29.70 4.45 -15.60
CA ALA A 151 -31.08 4.67 -15.21
C ALA A 151 -31.14 5.26 -13.80
N ASP A 152 -32.30 5.80 -13.44
CA ASP A 152 -32.60 6.21 -12.06
C ASP A 152 -32.74 5.00 -11.13
N TYR A 153 -32.20 5.12 -9.92
CA TYR A 153 -32.38 4.17 -8.83
C TYR A 153 -32.53 4.91 -7.51
N VAL A 154 -33.72 4.83 -6.91
CA VAL A 154 -34.04 5.48 -5.63
C VAL A 154 -34.46 4.41 -4.63
N THR A 155 -33.80 4.37 -3.48
CA THR A 155 -34.04 3.41 -2.41
C THR A 155 -34.10 4.11 -1.06
N ARG A 156 -34.85 3.51 -0.12
CA ARG A 156 -34.93 3.96 1.28
C ARG A 156 -33.93 3.23 2.18
N GLU A 157 -33.25 2.21 1.65
CA GLU A 157 -32.27 1.43 2.41
C GLU A 157 -30.98 2.23 2.57
N SER A 158 -30.56 2.46 3.82
CA SER A 158 -29.27 3.11 4.12
C SER A 158 -28.07 2.34 3.54
N THR A 159 -28.27 1.06 3.21
CA THR A 159 -27.24 0.19 2.68
C THR A 159 -27.03 0.29 1.16
N LEU A 160 -27.84 1.05 0.44
CA LEU A 160 -27.82 1.11 -1.01
C LEU A 160 -27.73 2.56 -1.48
N LEU A 161 -27.00 2.78 -2.56
CA LEU A 161 -26.80 4.11 -3.12
C LEU A 161 -27.98 4.50 -3.99
N SER A 162 -28.62 5.64 -3.71
CA SER A 162 -29.57 6.27 -4.63
C SER A 162 -28.86 7.18 -5.65
N PHE A 163 -29.17 7.02 -6.93
CA PHE A 163 -28.57 7.78 -8.02
C PHE A 163 -29.57 8.01 -9.16
N ARG A 164 -29.29 8.99 -10.02
CA ARG A 164 -30.07 9.29 -11.22
C ARG A 164 -29.33 8.87 -12.48
N GLU A 165 -30.05 8.67 -13.57
CA GLU A 165 -29.49 8.45 -14.89
C GLU A 165 -28.45 9.54 -15.20
N ASN A 166 -27.32 9.11 -15.77
CA ASN A 166 -26.15 9.93 -16.08
C ASN A 166 -25.28 10.35 -14.88
N ASP A 167 -25.61 9.99 -13.64
CA ASP A 167 -24.71 10.21 -12.50
C ASP A 167 -23.37 9.47 -12.70
N ILE A 168 -22.26 10.14 -12.38
CA ILE A 168 -20.93 9.50 -12.32
C ILE A 168 -20.67 9.06 -10.89
N ILE A 169 -20.38 7.78 -10.74
CA ILE A 169 -20.27 7.09 -9.46
C ILE A 169 -18.86 6.53 -9.33
N ARG A 170 -18.24 6.70 -8.17
CA ARG A 170 -16.89 6.20 -7.89
C ARG A 170 -16.97 4.87 -7.16
N VAL A 171 -16.47 3.82 -7.79
CA VAL A 171 -16.36 2.48 -7.21
C VAL A 171 -15.16 2.44 -6.28
N VAL A 172 -15.37 1.96 -5.05
CA VAL A 172 -14.32 1.90 -4.02
C VAL A 172 -14.19 0.46 -3.54
N LYS A 173 -13.02 -0.14 -3.74
CA LYS A 173 -12.72 -1.49 -3.24
C LYS A 173 -12.40 -1.39 -1.74
N ASN A 174 -13.33 -1.76 -0.88
CA ASN A 174 -13.14 -1.71 0.56
C ASN A 174 -12.49 -3.01 1.06
N ARG A 175 -11.20 -2.99 1.41
CA ARG A 175 -10.43 -4.19 1.79
C ARG A 175 -10.86 -4.85 3.12
N ASN A 176 -11.63 -4.16 3.96
CA ASN A 176 -12.07 -4.66 5.28
C ASN A 176 -13.46 -5.34 5.28
N LEU A 177 -14.07 -5.49 4.11
CA LEU A 177 -15.30 -6.24 3.93
C LEU A 177 -14.97 -7.34 2.94
N HIS A 178 -15.11 -8.62 3.34
CA HIS A 178 -15.17 -9.77 2.43
C HIS A 178 -16.44 -9.65 1.55
N LEU A 179 -16.50 -8.59 0.74
CA LEU A 179 -17.57 -8.24 -0.16
C LEU A 179 -16.93 -7.72 -1.44
N ASP A 180 -17.26 -8.38 -2.55
CA ASP A 180 -16.88 -7.92 -3.87
C ASP A 180 -17.47 -6.53 -4.14
N LYS A 181 -16.59 -5.52 -4.09
CA LYS A 181 -16.79 -4.11 -4.48
C LYS A 181 -17.91 -3.35 -3.74
N ALA A 182 -17.55 -2.24 -3.07
CA ALA A 182 -18.51 -1.27 -2.53
C ALA A 182 -18.59 -0.03 -3.44
N VAL A 183 -19.76 0.59 -3.57
CA VAL A 183 -19.99 1.69 -4.51
C VAL A 183 -20.37 2.95 -3.73
N TYR A 184 -19.71 4.08 -4.01
CA TYR A 184 -19.95 5.36 -3.35
C TYR A 184 -20.27 6.44 -4.38
N LYS A 185 -21.18 7.37 -4.05
CA LYS A 185 -21.46 8.56 -4.86
C LYS A 185 -20.61 9.72 -4.38
N GLN A 186 -19.95 10.40 -5.31
CA GLN A 186 -19.34 11.69 -5.04
C GLN A 186 -20.32 12.78 -5.51
N SER A 187 -21.11 13.32 -4.58
CA SER A 187 -21.92 14.50 -4.84
C SER A 187 -21.01 15.73 -4.73
N GLN A 188 -20.85 16.49 -5.82
CA GLN A 188 -20.15 17.80 -5.77
C GLN A 188 -20.91 18.89 -4.99
N GLN A 189 -21.99 18.54 -4.29
CA GLN A 189 -22.63 19.40 -3.31
C GLN A 189 -22.79 18.64 -2.00
N GLN A 190 -22.04 19.09 -0.98
CA GLN A 190 -22.20 18.84 0.45
C GLN A 190 -22.02 17.39 0.95
N GLY A 191 -20.79 17.07 1.36
CA GLY A 191 -20.50 16.84 2.78
C GLY A 191 -20.87 15.53 3.47
N TYR A 192 -21.40 14.48 2.81
CA TYR A 192 -21.65 13.19 3.50
C TYR A 192 -21.30 11.96 2.65
N SER A 193 -20.48 11.06 3.23
CA SER A 193 -20.13 9.75 2.67
C SER A 193 -20.91 8.65 3.40
N GLN A 194 -21.76 7.91 2.70
CA GLN A 194 -22.34 6.65 3.18
C GLN A 194 -21.80 5.48 2.34
N CYS A 195 -21.24 4.48 3.03
CA CYS A 195 -20.83 3.16 2.52
C CYS A 195 -22.09 2.28 2.34
N LEU A 196 -22.10 1.21 1.53
CA LEU A 196 -22.76 -0.11 1.80
C LEU A 196 -22.97 -1.00 0.53
N ARG A 197 -23.48 -2.25 0.74
CA ARG A 197 -23.24 -3.52 0.01
C ARG A 197 -24.12 -3.79 -1.21
N ARG A 198 -23.64 -4.68 -2.11
CA ARG A 198 -24.38 -5.26 -3.25
C ARG A 198 -25.11 -6.57 -2.88
N ARG A 199 -26.35 -6.75 -3.34
CA ARG A 199 -27.01 -8.06 -3.49
C ARG A 199 -27.19 -8.35 -4.99
N GLU A 200 -26.82 -9.56 -5.40
CA GLU A 200 -27.00 -10.06 -6.77
C GLU A 200 -28.46 -10.50 -6.99
N ALA A 201 -28.95 -10.25 -8.19
CA ALA A 201 -30.20 -10.81 -8.73
C ALA A 201 -29.83 -11.61 -9.99
#